data_AF-A0A968KP88-F1
#
_entry.id   AF-A0A968KP88-F1
#
_cell.length_a   1.000
_cell.length_b   1.000
_cell.length_c   1.000
_cell.angle_alpha   90.00
_cell.angle_beta   90.00
_cell.angle_gamma   90.00
#
_symmetry.space_group_name_H-M   'P 1'
#
loop_
_entity.id
_entity.type
_entity.pdbx_description
1 polymer ?
#
loop_
_entity_poly.entity_id
_entity_poly.type
_entity_poly.pdbx_seq_one_letter_code
_entity_poly.pdbx_strand_id
1 'polypeptide(L)'
;MKLARTFHWKWPLIGLLWAGLAAPAGATEFAVPNAGSPYVSLDQLENDQILHLETGVRVTLEEMMDIVSSSRVIYVGETHDNLEAHRAQLEVLQRLYARYPGRVAVGMEMFRRSAQKELNRWVRGNLPETRFRTLFRENWGGGYRFYQSLFQFMQDKAIPLLGLKSSKPTETAFRKGDPAPEGVTFPELNEDDPFHKAYSMAIFGGHETHSKHLEKPYRMLLLWEETMAQTVGEFLQD
;
A
#
# COMPACT_ATOMS: atom_id res chain seq x y z
N MET A 1 -2.28 3.29 7.20
CA MET A 1 -1.36 3.36 8.35
C MET A 1 0.07 3.28 7.82
N LYS A 2 0.88 4.33 7.97
CA LYS A 2 2.31 4.31 7.59
C LYS A 2 3.14 4.14 8.86
N LEU A 3 3.95 3.09 8.92
CA LEU A 3 4.94 2.87 9.97
C LEU A 3 6.31 3.24 9.40
N ALA A 4 6.92 4.31 9.93
CA ALA A 4 8.30 4.68 9.61
C ALA A 4 9.17 4.40 10.84
N ARG A 5 10.32 3.77 10.64
CA ARG A 5 11.40 3.72 11.63
C ARG A 5 12.73 4.00 10.96
N THR A 6 13.47 4.92 11.57
CA THR A 6 14.79 5.38 11.14
C THR A 6 15.87 4.35 11.50
N PHE A 7 16.85 4.18 10.60
CA PHE A 7 18.04 3.39 10.83
C PHE A 7 19.23 4.33 11.03
N HIS A 8 19.96 4.17 12.14
CA HIS A 8 21.24 4.87 12.34
C HIS A 8 22.37 4.12 11.65
N TRP A 9 22.87 4.68 10.55
CA TRP A 9 24.13 4.25 9.94
C TRP A 9 25.24 5.24 10.28
N LYS A 10 26.27 4.79 11.00
CA LYS A 10 27.50 5.59 11.23
C LYS A 10 28.40 5.49 9.99
N TRP A 11 28.53 6.56 9.23
CA TRP A 11 29.67 6.76 8.30
C TRP A 11 30.78 7.56 9.01
N PRO A 12 32.06 7.29 8.72
CA PRO A 12 33.17 8.10 9.22
C PRO A 12 33.20 9.46 8.51
N LEU A 13 33.68 10.46 9.26
CA LEU A 13 33.86 11.86 8.87
C LEU A 13 34.62 12.00 7.54
N ILE A 14 33.97 12.58 6.54
CA ILE A 14 34.63 13.30 5.44
C ILE A 14 34.06 14.72 5.45
N GLY A 15 34.91 15.67 5.83
CA GLY A 15 34.57 17.09 5.82
C GLY A 15 34.28 17.56 4.41
N LEU A 16 33.10 18.13 4.21
CA LEU A 16 32.72 18.84 2.99
C LEU A 16 32.40 20.29 3.39
N LEU A 17 33.20 21.21 2.83
CA LEU A 17 32.98 22.65 2.87
C LEU A 17 31.53 22.95 2.46
N TRP A 18 30.79 23.63 3.33
CA TRP A 18 29.52 24.26 2.97
C TRP A 18 29.79 25.55 2.20
N ALA A 19 29.66 25.50 0.87
CA ALA A 19 29.39 26.69 0.08
C ALA A 19 27.86 26.81 -0.03
N GLY A 20 27.28 27.70 0.77
CA GLY A 20 25.86 28.02 0.71
C GLY A 20 25.54 28.71 -0.60
N LEU A 21 25.05 27.95 -1.59
CA LEU A 21 24.33 28.49 -2.72
C LEU A 21 22.89 28.69 -2.28
N ALA A 22 22.49 29.95 -2.15
CA ALA A 22 21.09 30.31 -1.93
C ALA A 22 20.23 29.66 -3.03
N ALA A 23 19.27 28.83 -2.61
CA ALA A 23 18.26 28.30 -3.51
C ALA A 23 17.52 29.49 -4.17
N PRO A 24 17.22 29.44 -5.47
CA PRO A 24 16.44 30.49 -6.12
C PRO A 24 15.07 30.59 -5.45
N ALA A 25 14.64 31.82 -5.19
CA ALA A 25 13.31 32.13 -4.67
C ALA A 25 12.25 31.63 -5.67
N GLY A 26 11.68 30.46 -5.40
CA GLY A 26 10.73 29.79 -6.30
C GLY A 26 10.78 28.26 -6.26
N ALA A 27 11.84 27.66 -5.68
CA ALA A 27 11.84 26.22 -5.42
C ALA A 27 10.81 25.89 -4.32
N THR A 28 9.67 25.32 -4.71
CA THR A 28 8.76 24.69 -3.75
C THR A 28 9.39 23.37 -3.32
N GLU A 29 9.98 23.36 -2.13
CA GLU A 29 10.41 22.14 -1.49
C GLU A 29 9.14 21.35 -1.10
N PHE A 30 8.92 20.19 -1.71
CA PHE A 30 7.84 19.26 -1.33
C PHE A 30 8.16 18.55 0.01
N ALA A 31 8.79 19.24 0.95
CA ALA A 31 9.03 18.71 2.29
C ALA A 31 7.69 18.66 3.02
N VAL A 32 7.23 17.45 3.32
CA VAL A 32 6.05 17.26 4.17
C VAL A 32 6.49 17.46 5.62
N PRO A 33 6.05 18.53 6.32
CA PRO A 33 6.45 18.75 7.70
C PRO A 33 6.06 17.55 8.58
N ASN A 34 6.84 17.27 9.62
CA ASN A 34 6.55 16.23 10.63
C ASN A 34 6.29 14.83 10.02
N ALA A 35 6.90 14.52 8.87
CA ALA A 35 6.68 13.28 8.13
C ALA A 35 5.18 13.01 7.80
N GLY A 36 4.37 14.06 7.67
CA GLY A 36 2.96 13.95 7.29
C GLY A 36 1.93 14.07 8.41
N SER A 37 2.35 14.31 9.66
CA SER A 37 1.41 14.60 10.75
C SER A 37 1.35 16.10 11.08
N PRO A 38 0.17 16.75 11.10
CA PRO A 38 0.09 18.19 11.37
C PRO A 38 0.44 18.57 12.81
N TYR A 39 0.37 17.64 13.78
CA TYR A 39 0.46 17.95 15.21
C TYR A 39 1.70 17.39 15.91
N VAL A 40 2.19 16.22 15.50
CA VAL A 40 3.28 15.50 16.19
C VAL A 40 4.26 14.97 15.16
N SER A 41 5.57 15.17 15.34
CA SER A 41 6.55 14.52 14.47
C SER A 41 6.49 13.01 14.63
N LEU A 42 6.31 12.27 13.53
CA LEU A 42 6.28 10.80 13.57
C LEU A 42 7.61 10.19 14.06
N ASP A 43 8.72 10.93 13.94
CA ASP A 43 10.03 10.52 14.45
C ASP A 43 10.11 10.45 15.98
N GLN A 44 9.13 11.06 16.67
CA GLN A 44 9.03 11.05 18.13
C GLN A 44 8.13 9.93 18.66
N LEU A 45 7.55 9.11 17.78
CA LEU A 45 6.75 7.96 18.19
C LEU A 45 7.66 6.82 18.67
N GLU A 46 7.37 6.34 19.87
CA GLU A 46 8.02 5.14 20.39
C GLU A 46 7.42 3.88 19.73
N ASN A 47 8.07 2.74 19.98
CA ASN A 47 7.52 1.46 19.55
C ASN A 47 6.09 1.25 20.05
N ASP A 48 5.26 0.67 19.20
CA ASP A 48 3.88 0.27 19.50
C ASP A 48 2.94 1.43 19.88
N GLN A 49 3.38 2.69 19.73
CA GLN A 49 2.51 3.85 19.87
C GLN A 49 1.67 4.05 18.60
N ILE A 50 0.36 4.22 18.79
CA ILE A 50 -0.58 4.51 17.72
C ILE A 50 -1.01 5.97 17.84
N LEU A 51 -0.90 6.71 16.75
CA LEU A 51 -1.27 8.12 16.67
C LEU A 51 -2.49 8.29 15.78
N HIS A 52 -3.55 8.89 16.32
CA HIS A 52 -4.69 9.33 15.52
C HIS A 52 -4.35 10.65 14.81
N LEU A 53 -3.93 10.56 13.55
CA LEU A 53 -3.33 11.65 12.77
C LEU A 53 -4.18 12.93 12.75
N GLU A 54 -5.50 12.81 12.60
CA GLU A 54 -6.44 13.94 12.52
C GLU A 54 -6.50 14.76 13.81
N THR A 55 -6.19 14.15 14.96
CA THR A 55 -6.28 14.82 16.27
C THR A 55 -4.93 15.00 16.96
N GLY A 56 -3.89 14.30 16.49
CA GLY A 56 -2.59 14.22 17.18
C GLY A 56 -2.62 13.45 18.51
N VAL A 57 -3.75 12.81 18.86
CA VAL A 57 -3.90 12.06 20.11
C VAL A 57 -3.33 10.65 19.95
N ARG A 58 -2.53 10.23 20.93
CA ARG A 58 -2.09 8.83 21.04
C ARG A 58 -3.26 7.98 21.53
N VAL A 59 -3.50 6.87 20.86
CA VAL A 59 -4.59 5.95 21.18
C VAL A 59 -4.02 4.56 21.47
N THR A 60 -4.75 3.79 22.25
CA THR A 60 -4.52 2.36 22.40
C THR A 60 -4.97 1.62 21.15
N LEU A 61 -4.52 0.37 21.01
CA LEU A 61 -4.99 -0.49 19.93
C LEU A 61 -6.50 -0.72 19.97
N GLU A 62 -7.08 -0.84 21.16
CA GLU A 62 -8.53 -1.05 21.31
C GLU A 62 -9.32 0.17 20.82
N GLU A 63 -8.92 1.37 21.24
CA GLU A 63 -9.53 2.63 20.78
C GLU A 63 -9.37 2.81 19.27
N MET A 64 -8.19 2.51 18.71
CA MET A 64 -7.99 2.51 17.26
C MET A 64 -8.95 1.54 16.57
N MET A 65 -9.11 0.32 17.09
CA MET A 65 -10.04 -0.67 16.54
C MET A 65 -11.49 -0.20 16.62
N ASP A 66 -11.91 0.45 17.71
CA ASP A 66 -13.25 1.01 17.86
C ASP A 66 -13.54 2.09 16.81
N ILE A 67 -12.55 2.93 16.51
CA ILE A 67 -12.65 3.95 15.46
C ILE A 67 -12.79 3.28 14.08
N VAL A 68 -11.84 2.42 13.69
CA VAL A 68 -11.75 1.93 12.30
C VAL A 68 -12.76 0.83 11.97
N SER A 69 -13.19 0.04 12.95
CA SER A 69 -14.08 -1.12 12.73
C SER A 69 -15.48 -0.75 12.24
N SER A 70 -15.88 0.51 12.39
CA SER A 70 -17.13 1.04 11.83
C SER A 70 -17.09 1.22 10.31
N SER A 71 -15.90 1.20 9.71
CA SER A 71 -15.71 1.45 8.28
C SER A 71 -15.97 0.19 7.45
N ARG A 72 -16.60 0.36 6.27
CA ARG A 72 -16.79 -0.74 5.31
C ARG A 72 -15.50 -1.18 4.63
N VAL A 73 -14.53 -0.27 4.51
CA VAL A 73 -13.21 -0.48 3.89
C VAL A 73 -12.15 0.05 4.84
N ILE A 74 -11.13 -0.76 5.12
CA ILE A 74 -10.01 -0.41 5.99
C ILE A 74 -8.71 -0.66 5.23
N TYR A 75 -7.92 0.40 5.01
CA TYR A 75 -6.62 0.31 4.34
C TYR A 75 -5.47 0.17 5.36
N VAL A 76 -4.76 -0.95 5.30
CA VAL A 76 -3.61 -1.22 6.18
C VAL A 76 -2.31 -1.21 5.36
N GLY A 77 -1.67 -0.04 5.31
CA GLY A 77 -0.37 0.15 4.66
C GLY A 77 0.78 -0.53 5.40
N GLU A 78 1.87 -0.79 4.67
CA GLU A 78 3.05 -1.49 5.17
C GLU A 78 4.32 -1.08 4.41
N THR A 79 5.47 -1.55 4.91
CA THR A 79 6.73 -1.63 4.17
C THR A 79 7.04 -3.10 3.88
N HIS A 80 7.25 -3.47 2.61
CA HIS A 80 7.05 -4.85 2.12
C HIS A 80 7.93 -5.94 2.74
N ASP A 81 9.05 -5.54 3.35
CA ASP A 81 10.03 -6.40 4.00
C ASP A 81 10.12 -6.13 5.52
N ASN A 82 9.12 -5.45 6.09
CA ASN A 82 9.03 -5.16 7.50
C ASN A 82 8.12 -6.17 8.21
N LEU A 83 8.74 -7.09 8.96
CA LEU A 83 8.03 -8.12 9.72
C LEU A 83 7.03 -7.54 10.74
N GLU A 84 7.34 -6.42 11.38
CA GLU A 84 6.45 -5.79 12.37
C GLU A 84 5.23 -5.14 11.70
N ALA A 85 5.37 -4.63 10.47
CA ALA A 85 4.24 -4.14 9.69
C ALA A 85 3.25 -5.28 9.40
N HIS A 86 3.75 -6.46 9.01
CA HIS A 86 2.91 -7.64 8.80
C HIS A 86 2.33 -8.20 10.10
N ARG A 87 3.06 -8.12 11.22
CA ARG A 87 2.51 -8.46 12.53
C ARG A 87 1.31 -7.57 12.88
N ALA A 88 1.42 -6.26 12.68
CA ALA A 88 0.32 -5.32 12.90
C ALA A 88 -0.88 -5.62 11.97
N GLN A 89 -0.64 -5.93 10.69
CA GLN A 89 -1.71 -6.34 9.77
C GLN A 89 -2.44 -7.60 10.26
N LEU A 90 -1.71 -8.61 10.73
CA LEU A 90 -2.29 -9.83 11.28
C LEU A 90 -3.14 -9.54 12.53
N GLU A 91 -2.65 -8.70 13.44
CA GLU A 91 -3.40 -8.35 14.66
C GLU A 91 -4.70 -7.60 14.33
N VAL A 92 -4.66 -6.64 13.40
CA VAL A 92 -5.86 -5.94 12.90
C VAL A 92 -6.84 -6.94 12.28
N LEU A 93 -6.37 -7.84 11.42
CA LEU A 93 -7.21 -8.84 10.76
C LEU A 93 -7.85 -9.80 11.77
N GLN A 94 -7.10 -10.27 12.76
CA GLN A 94 -7.61 -11.14 13.83
C GLN A 94 -8.71 -10.47 14.63
N ARG A 95 -8.54 -9.20 14.99
CA ARG A 95 -9.53 -8.41 15.75
C ARG A 95 -10.78 -8.13 14.91
N LEU A 96 -10.64 -7.76 13.64
CA LEU A 96 -11.78 -7.59 12.73
C LEU A 96 -12.56 -8.89 12.55
N TYR A 97 -11.85 -10.01 12.37
CA TYR A 97 -12.47 -11.32 12.23
C TYR A 97 -13.24 -11.73 13.51
N ALA A 98 -12.66 -11.46 14.68
CA ALA A 98 -13.32 -11.74 15.96
C ALA A 98 -14.59 -10.90 16.17
N ARG A 99 -14.57 -9.62 15.76
CA ARG A 99 -15.73 -8.71 15.86
C ARG A 99 -16.81 -9.04 14.81
N TYR A 100 -16.42 -9.46 13.61
CA TYR A 100 -17.33 -9.68 12.48
C TYR A 100 -17.10 -11.03 11.78
N PRO A 101 -17.32 -12.16 12.47
CA PRO A 101 -17.07 -13.48 11.91
C PRO A 101 -17.89 -13.70 10.63
N GLY A 102 -17.22 -14.18 9.58
CA GLY A 102 -17.84 -14.43 8.27
C GLY A 102 -18.17 -13.18 7.45
N ARG A 103 -17.84 -11.97 7.93
CA ARG A 103 -18.13 -10.69 7.24
C ARG A 103 -16.86 -9.92 6.87
N VAL A 104 -15.70 -10.56 6.95
CA VAL A 104 -14.40 -9.97 6.63
C VAL A 104 -13.85 -10.64 5.37
N ALA A 105 -13.38 -9.82 4.43
CA ALA A 105 -12.59 -10.21 3.28
C ALA A 105 -11.31 -9.39 3.23
N VAL A 106 -10.27 -9.92 2.60
CA VAL A 106 -8.97 -9.25 2.47
C VAL A 106 -8.65 -9.06 1.00
N GLY A 107 -8.44 -7.81 0.59
CA GLY A 107 -7.83 -7.49 -0.69
C GLY A 107 -6.34 -7.23 -0.50
N MET A 108 -5.51 -7.71 -1.41
CA MET A 108 -4.09 -7.40 -1.37
C MET A 108 -3.55 -6.91 -2.71
N GLU A 109 -2.73 -5.86 -2.66
CA GLU A 109 -2.09 -5.25 -3.84
C GLU A 109 -1.28 -6.27 -4.64
N MET A 110 -0.58 -7.19 -3.96
CA MET A 110 0.36 -8.03 -4.67
C MET A 110 -0.30 -8.93 -5.70
N PHE A 111 -1.54 -9.35 -5.44
CA PHE A 111 -2.27 -10.23 -6.32
C PHE A 111 -3.02 -9.45 -7.39
N ARG A 112 -2.95 -9.95 -8.62
CA ARG A 112 -3.69 -9.39 -9.75
C ARG A 112 -5.09 -9.97 -9.83
N ARG A 113 -6.03 -9.24 -10.42
CA ARG A 113 -7.39 -9.73 -10.71
C ARG A 113 -7.37 -11.05 -11.50
N SER A 114 -6.39 -11.23 -12.38
CA SER A 114 -6.20 -12.48 -13.14
C SER A 114 -5.89 -13.71 -12.28
N ALA A 115 -5.42 -13.53 -11.04
CA ALA A 115 -5.13 -14.61 -10.09
C ALA A 115 -6.37 -15.09 -9.32
N GLN A 116 -7.52 -14.40 -9.41
CA GLN A 116 -8.66 -14.59 -8.53
C GLN A 116 -9.18 -16.04 -8.47
N LYS A 117 -9.17 -16.76 -9.60
CA LYS A 117 -9.57 -18.18 -9.63
C LYS A 117 -8.68 -19.06 -8.76
N GLU A 118 -7.37 -18.84 -8.77
CA GLU A 118 -6.43 -19.59 -7.94
C GLU A 118 -6.52 -19.17 -6.46
N LEU A 119 -6.70 -17.87 -6.18
CA LEU A 119 -6.95 -17.37 -4.82
C LEU A 119 -8.18 -18.02 -4.19
N ASN A 120 -9.29 -18.06 -4.93
CA ASN A 120 -10.52 -18.71 -4.49
C ASN A 120 -10.33 -20.20 -4.21
N ARG A 121 -9.53 -20.90 -5.02
CA ARG A 121 -9.20 -22.32 -4.78
C ARG A 121 -8.34 -22.49 -3.54
N TRP A 122 -7.37 -21.61 -3.32
CA TRP A 122 -6.47 -21.67 -2.18
C TRP A 122 -7.20 -21.43 -0.85
N VAL A 123 -8.07 -20.42 -0.78
CA VAL A 123 -8.91 -20.14 0.40
C VAL A 123 -9.79 -21.35 0.74
N ARG A 124 -10.28 -22.08 -0.27
CA ARG A 124 -11.09 -23.30 -0.08
C ARG A 124 -10.27 -24.58 0.19
N GLY A 125 -8.94 -24.48 0.35
CA GLY A 125 -8.05 -25.63 0.55
C GLY A 125 -7.85 -26.50 -0.72
N ASN A 126 -8.36 -26.07 -1.86
CA ASN A 126 -8.31 -26.81 -3.14
C ASN A 126 -7.09 -26.47 -3.99
N LEU A 127 -6.14 -25.67 -3.48
CA LEU A 127 -4.86 -25.35 -4.11
C LEU A 127 -3.73 -25.69 -3.12
N PRO A 128 -2.76 -26.55 -3.49
CA PRO A 128 -1.62 -26.85 -2.62
C PRO A 128 -0.79 -25.61 -2.28
N GLU A 129 -0.23 -25.57 -1.08
CA GLU A 129 0.59 -24.45 -0.60
C GLU A 129 1.79 -24.18 -1.55
N THR A 130 2.40 -25.22 -2.11
CA THR A 130 3.50 -25.10 -3.09
C THR A 130 3.09 -24.34 -4.36
N ARG A 131 1.86 -24.55 -4.84
CA ARG A 131 1.32 -23.78 -5.97
C ARG A 131 0.97 -22.36 -5.55
N PHE A 132 0.41 -22.15 -4.35
CA PHE A 132 0.14 -20.80 -3.85
C PHE A 132 1.41 -19.96 -3.67
N ARG A 133 2.50 -20.54 -3.16
CA ARG A 133 3.83 -19.88 -3.09
C ARG A 133 4.36 -19.50 -4.47
N THR A 134 4.11 -20.34 -5.47
CA THR A 134 4.47 -20.04 -6.86
C THR A 134 3.61 -18.90 -7.42
N LEU A 135 2.30 -18.93 -7.19
CA LEU A 135 1.39 -17.84 -7.57
C LEU A 135 1.80 -16.50 -6.95
N PHE A 136 2.16 -16.50 -5.65
CA PHE A 136 2.70 -15.32 -4.97
C PHE A 136 3.97 -14.82 -5.68
N ARG A 137 4.92 -15.71 -5.99
CA ARG A 137 6.16 -15.35 -6.69
C ARG A 137 5.91 -14.78 -8.10
N GLU A 138 4.96 -15.33 -8.84
CA GLU A 138 4.57 -14.84 -10.18
C GLU A 138 4.00 -13.41 -10.15
N ASN A 139 3.39 -13.03 -9.02
CA ASN A 139 2.68 -11.77 -8.82
C ASN A 139 3.51 -10.69 -8.09
N TRP A 140 4.35 -11.10 -7.13
CA TRP A 140 5.08 -10.22 -6.20
C TRP A 140 6.59 -10.47 -6.12
N GLY A 141 7.07 -11.60 -6.65
CA GLY A 141 8.47 -11.98 -6.54
C GLY A 141 8.83 -12.62 -5.20
N GLY A 142 9.85 -12.09 -4.52
CA GLY A 142 10.31 -12.61 -3.23
C GLY A 142 9.39 -12.22 -2.06
N GLY A 143 9.74 -12.65 -0.84
CA GLY A 143 9.12 -12.12 0.37
C GLY A 143 7.93 -12.90 0.95
N TYR A 144 7.53 -14.04 0.39
CA TYR A 144 6.42 -14.86 0.91
C TYR A 144 6.47 -15.09 2.42
N ARG A 145 7.68 -15.26 2.99
CA ARG A 145 7.90 -15.47 4.42
C ARG A 145 7.36 -14.34 5.30
N PHE A 146 7.39 -13.10 4.84
CA PHE A 146 6.86 -11.96 5.58
C PHE A 146 5.34 -12.01 5.75
N TYR A 147 4.64 -12.58 4.76
CA TYR A 147 3.17 -12.68 4.73
C TYR A 147 2.64 -14.03 5.23
N GLN A 148 3.53 -14.98 5.53
CA GLN A 148 3.16 -16.38 5.78
C GLN A 148 2.11 -16.51 6.90
N SER A 149 2.27 -15.77 8.00
CA SER A 149 1.33 -15.80 9.12
C SER A 149 -0.05 -15.24 8.76
N LEU A 150 -0.12 -14.21 7.91
CA LEU A 150 -1.40 -13.72 7.37
C LEU A 150 -2.06 -14.78 6.50
N PHE A 151 -1.30 -15.39 5.59
CA PHE A 151 -1.83 -16.41 4.69
C PHE A 151 -2.36 -17.62 5.46
N GLN A 152 -1.62 -18.09 6.46
CA GLN A 152 -2.07 -19.21 7.30
C GLN A 152 -3.40 -18.86 7.98
N PHE A 153 -3.48 -17.68 8.62
CA PHE A 153 -4.70 -17.26 9.30
C PHE A 153 -5.90 -17.15 8.35
N MET A 154 -5.70 -16.56 7.15
CA MET A 154 -6.77 -16.45 6.16
C MET A 154 -7.25 -17.81 5.65
N GLN A 155 -6.33 -18.76 5.41
CA GLN A 155 -6.70 -20.09 4.99
C GLN A 155 -7.43 -20.86 6.08
N ASP A 156 -6.93 -20.83 7.32
CA ASP A 156 -7.53 -21.52 8.48
C ASP A 156 -8.95 -21.03 8.77
N LYS A 157 -9.22 -19.75 8.51
CA LYS A 157 -10.51 -19.10 8.75
C LYS A 157 -11.38 -18.98 7.50
N ALA A 158 -10.91 -19.53 6.37
CA ALA A 158 -11.56 -19.41 5.06
C ALA A 158 -11.94 -17.96 4.69
N ILE A 159 -11.08 -17.00 5.02
CA ILE A 159 -11.28 -15.58 4.73
C ILE A 159 -11.11 -15.36 3.23
N PRO A 160 -12.10 -14.77 2.52
CA PRO A 160 -11.97 -14.45 1.11
C PRO A 160 -10.75 -13.56 0.83
N LEU A 161 -9.97 -13.93 -0.18
CA LEU A 161 -8.77 -13.20 -0.61
C LEU A 161 -8.97 -12.68 -2.05
N LEU A 162 -8.87 -11.36 -2.21
CA LEU A 162 -9.07 -10.66 -3.48
C LEU A 162 -7.73 -10.18 -4.06
N GLY A 163 -7.55 -10.36 -5.36
CA GLY A 163 -6.45 -9.77 -6.12
C GLY A 163 -6.84 -8.40 -6.65
N LEU A 164 -6.24 -7.35 -6.09
CA LEU A 164 -6.65 -5.96 -6.36
C LEU A 164 -6.02 -5.38 -7.64
N LYS A 165 -4.82 -5.81 -8.01
CA LYS A 165 -4.02 -5.12 -9.04
C LYS A 165 -4.42 -5.49 -10.47
N SER A 166 -4.14 -4.60 -11.41
CA SER A 166 -4.38 -4.82 -12.84
C SER A 166 -3.55 -5.99 -13.39
N SER A 167 -4.04 -6.60 -14.47
CA SER A 167 -3.36 -7.74 -15.10
C SER A 167 -2.08 -7.28 -15.83
N LYS A 168 -1.08 -8.15 -15.99
CA LYS A 168 0.14 -7.83 -16.76
C LYS A 168 -0.17 -7.39 -18.20
N PRO A 169 -1.11 -8.03 -18.94
CA PRO A 169 -1.56 -7.53 -20.24
C PRO A 169 -2.12 -6.10 -20.17
N THR A 170 -2.97 -5.79 -19.19
CA THR A 170 -3.53 -4.45 -18.97
C THR A 170 -2.42 -3.42 -18.71
N GLU A 171 -1.49 -3.71 -17.80
CA GLU A 171 -0.33 -2.85 -17.51
C GLU A 171 0.55 -2.64 -18.76
N THR A 172 0.71 -3.68 -19.58
CA THR A 172 1.52 -3.61 -20.80
C THR A 172 0.87 -2.75 -21.87
N ALA A 173 -0.42 -2.95 -22.15
CA ALA A 173 -1.18 -2.14 -23.10
C ALA A 173 -1.18 -0.66 -22.67
N PHE A 174 -1.48 -0.40 -21.40
CA PHE A 174 -1.48 0.94 -20.84
C PHE A 174 -0.13 1.65 -21.00
N ARG A 175 0.98 0.95 -20.73
CA ARG A 175 2.34 1.50 -20.88
C ARG A 175 2.68 1.88 -22.32
N LYS A 176 2.09 1.18 -23.31
CA LYS A 176 2.29 1.43 -24.73
C LYS A 176 1.33 2.47 -25.30
N GLY A 177 0.26 2.80 -24.58
CA GLY A 177 -0.85 3.61 -25.11
C GLY A 177 -1.78 2.80 -26.02
N ASP A 178 -1.74 1.48 -25.92
CA ASP A 178 -2.64 0.60 -26.67
C ASP A 178 -4.03 0.55 -26.02
N PRO A 179 -5.09 0.20 -26.76
CA PRO A 179 -6.40 -0.09 -26.18
C PRO A 179 -6.33 -1.15 -25.09
N ALA A 180 -7.27 -1.10 -24.14
CA ALA A 180 -7.38 -2.12 -23.12
C ALA A 180 -7.59 -3.52 -23.74
N PRO A 181 -7.07 -4.59 -23.12
CA PRO A 181 -7.33 -5.96 -23.57
C PRO A 181 -8.83 -6.26 -23.68
N GLU A 182 -9.20 -7.22 -24.54
CA GLU A 182 -10.58 -7.64 -24.72
C GLU A 182 -11.24 -8.00 -23.37
N GLY A 183 -12.46 -7.49 -23.15
CA GLY A 183 -13.21 -7.72 -21.92
C GLY A 183 -12.70 -6.93 -20.70
N VAL A 184 -11.75 -6.01 -20.89
CA VAL A 184 -11.24 -5.12 -19.84
C VAL A 184 -11.47 -3.67 -20.25
N THR A 185 -11.92 -2.85 -19.31
CA THR A 185 -11.96 -1.39 -19.45
C THR A 185 -10.90 -0.80 -18.52
N PHE A 186 -10.12 0.17 -19.00
CA PHE A 186 -9.26 0.93 -18.09
C PHE A 186 -10.14 1.71 -17.11
N PRO A 187 -9.75 1.80 -15.83
CA PRO A 187 -10.48 2.64 -14.90
C PRO A 187 -10.39 4.11 -15.34
N GLU A 188 -11.35 4.92 -14.88
CA GLU A 188 -11.24 6.37 -14.99
C GLU A 188 -10.02 6.84 -14.19
N LEU A 189 -9.15 7.64 -14.81
CA LEU A 189 -7.94 8.12 -14.17
C LEU A 189 -8.12 9.59 -13.79
N ASN A 190 -8.02 9.89 -12.49
CA ASN A 190 -7.98 11.27 -12.02
C ASN A 190 -6.54 11.81 -12.07
N GLU A 191 -6.16 12.41 -13.21
CA GLU A 191 -4.83 13.02 -13.38
C GLU A 191 -4.74 14.46 -12.81
N ASP A 192 -5.88 15.03 -12.41
CA ASP A 192 -6.03 16.45 -12.06
C ASP A 192 -6.01 16.72 -10.55
N ASP A 193 -5.85 15.70 -9.69
CA ASP A 193 -5.65 15.91 -8.24
C ASP A 193 -4.24 16.48 -7.96
N PRO A 194 -4.13 17.77 -7.58
CA PRO A 194 -2.84 18.41 -7.39
C PRO A 194 -2.11 17.88 -6.15
N PHE A 195 -2.85 17.43 -5.11
CA PHE A 195 -2.26 16.94 -3.86
C PHE A 195 -1.70 15.54 -4.04
N HIS A 196 -2.48 14.66 -4.67
CA HIS A 196 -2.04 13.31 -4.98
C HIS A 196 -0.80 13.32 -5.89
N LYS A 197 -0.82 14.16 -6.92
CA LYS A 197 0.30 14.32 -7.85
C LYS A 197 1.54 14.83 -7.14
N ALA A 198 1.44 15.90 -6.36
CA ALA A 198 2.56 16.47 -5.61
C ALA A 198 3.19 15.44 -4.65
N TYR A 199 2.34 14.73 -3.90
CA TYR A 199 2.79 13.70 -2.97
C TYR A 199 3.47 12.51 -3.67
N SER A 200 2.89 12.02 -4.78
CA SER A 200 3.48 10.96 -5.58
C SER A 200 4.83 11.35 -6.18
N MET A 201 4.95 12.59 -6.69
CA MET A 201 6.22 13.11 -7.21
C MET A 201 7.29 13.20 -6.12
N ALA A 202 6.92 13.62 -4.91
CA ALA A 202 7.85 13.66 -3.78
C ALA A 202 8.38 12.26 -3.43
N ILE A 203 7.52 11.23 -3.45
CA ILE A 203 7.94 9.84 -3.22
C ILE A 203 8.90 9.35 -4.32
N PHE A 204 8.65 9.71 -5.58
CA PHE A 204 9.54 9.34 -6.68
C PHE A 204 10.86 10.15 -6.71
N GLY A 205 11.07 11.07 -5.77
CA GLY A 205 12.25 11.95 -5.74
C GLY A 205 12.24 13.01 -6.85
N GLY A 206 11.05 13.40 -7.33
CA GLY A 206 10.88 14.39 -8.37
C GLY A 206 11.11 15.82 -7.90
N HIS A 207 11.88 16.58 -8.66
CA HIS A 207 11.90 18.04 -8.64
C HIS A 207 11.34 18.56 -9.98
N GLU A 208 10.95 19.84 -10.08
CA GLU A 208 10.29 20.40 -11.28
C GLU A 208 11.02 20.07 -12.61
N THR A 209 12.36 20.01 -12.57
CA THR A 209 13.22 19.66 -13.70
C THR A 209 13.09 18.21 -14.18
N HIS A 210 12.62 17.29 -13.32
CA HIS A 210 12.40 15.86 -13.61
C HIS A 210 10.94 15.49 -13.86
N SER A 211 10.02 16.46 -13.76
CA SER A 211 8.56 16.25 -13.86
C SER A 211 8.11 15.46 -15.11
N LYS A 212 8.68 15.78 -16.29
CA LYS A 212 8.35 15.08 -17.55
C LYS A 212 8.76 13.60 -17.57
N HIS A 213 9.81 13.23 -16.83
CA HIS A 213 10.25 11.83 -16.75
C HIS A 213 9.39 11.00 -15.77
N LEU A 214 8.69 11.67 -14.84
CA LEU A 214 7.86 11.02 -13.83
C LEU A 214 6.40 10.89 -14.23
N GLU A 215 5.97 11.50 -15.34
CA GLU A 215 4.60 11.40 -15.84
C GLU A 215 4.18 9.95 -16.13
N LYS A 216 5.02 9.17 -16.82
CA LYS A 216 4.72 7.76 -17.11
C LYS A 216 4.65 6.88 -15.85
N PRO A 217 5.62 6.97 -14.91
CA PRO A 217 5.50 6.33 -13.59
C PRO A 217 4.24 6.73 -12.83
N TYR A 218 3.88 8.02 -12.81
CA TYR A 218 2.67 8.51 -12.15
C TYR A 218 1.40 7.92 -12.74
N ARG A 219 1.27 7.94 -14.07
CA ARG A 219 0.10 7.35 -14.74
C ARG A 219 -0.02 5.84 -14.48
N MET A 220 1.11 5.13 -14.33
CA MET A 220 1.10 3.72 -13.93
C MET A 220 0.66 3.53 -12.48
N LEU A 221 1.07 4.42 -11.57
CA LEU A 221 0.59 4.43 -10.19
C LEU A 221 -0.93 4.64 -10.15
N LEU A 222 -1.44 5.65 -10.86
CA LEU A 222 -2.89 5.89 -10.99
C LEU A 222 -3.63 4.67 -11.54
N LEU A 223 -3.11 4.03 -12.60
CA LEU A 223 -3.72 2.80 -13.11
C LEU A 223 -3.85 1.74 -12.01
N TRP A 224 -2.82 1.55 -11.20
CA TRP A 224 -2.86 0.57 -10.11
C TRP A 224 -3.87 0.96 -9.04
N GLU A 225 -3.80 2.19 -8.54
CA GLU A 225 -4.68 2.67 -7.47
C GLU A 225 -6.15 2.63 -7.88
N GLU A 226 -6.47 3.14 -9.06
CA GLU A 226 -7.84 3.16 -9.58
C GLU A 226 -8.34 1.73 -9.87
N THR A 227 -7.47 0.82 -10.33
CA THR A 227 -7.88 -0.59 -10.49
C THR A 227 -8.14 -1.27 -9.15
N MET A 228 -7.31 -0.99 -8.13
CA MET A 228 -7.51 -1.52 -6.79
C MET A 228 -8.81 -0.98 -6.17
N ALA A 229 -9.05 0.33 -6.30
CA ALA A 229 -10.28 0.99 -5.85
C ALA A 229 -11.51 0.44 -6.58
N GLN A 230 -11.44 0.27 -7.90
CA GLN A 230 -12.50 -0.36 -8.69
C GLN A 230 -12.80 -1.79 -8.19
N THR A 231 -11.77 -2.59 -7.93
CA THR A 231 -11.94 -3.97 -7.43
C THR A 231 -12.65 -3.99 -6.08
N VAL A 232 -12.30 -3.06 -5.18
CA VAL A 232 -12.98 -2.90 -3.89
C VAL A 232 -14.43 -2.45 -4.10
N GLY A 233 -14.67 -1.49 -5.01
CA GLY A 233 -16.00 -1.00 -5.34
C GLY A 233 -16.93 -2.08 -5.88
N GLU A 234 -16.46 -2.88 -6.84
CA GLU A 234 -17.17 -4.04 -7.39
C GLU A 234 -17.52 -5.04 -6.28
N PHE A 235 -16.56 -5.39 -5.42
CA PHE A 235 -16.78 -6.34 -4.32
C PHE A 235 -17.83 -5.87 -3.30
N LEU A 236 -17.99 -4.55 -3.11
CA LEU A 236 -18.98 -4.01 -2.17
C LEU A 236 -20.41 -3.95 -2.72
N GLN A 237 -20.58 -4.20 -4.02
CA GLN A 237 -21.87 -4.24 -4.72
C GLN A 237 -22.47 -5.65 -4.78
N ASP A 238 -21.61 -6.68 -4.69
CA ASP A 238 -21.99 -8.10 -4.61
C ASP A 238 -22.60 -8.47 -3.25
#